data_AF-A0A6P6SBM9-F1
#
_entry.id   AF-A0A6P6SBM9-F1
#
_cell.length_a   1.000
_cell.length_b   1.000
_cell.length_c   1.000
_cell.angle_alpha   90.00
_cell.angle_beta   90.00
_cell.angle_gamma   90.00
#
_symmetry.space_group_name_H-M   'P 1'
#
loop_
_entity.id
_entity.type
_entity.pdbx_description
1 polymer ?
#
loop_
_entity_poly.entity_id
_entity_poly.type
_entity_poly.pdbx_seq_one_letter_code
_entity_poly.pdbx_strand_id
1 'polypeptide(L)'
;MMGIVFKLVLLILMLCPLTINSSFQYLTFVQQWPKGYCTVNPANPSRCQRNPLPTVFTVHGLWPGNFTKILQNCTKSAYTPLQNFQDWNNRNLRWPDLAKPSPTMQNFQQPRFQSFWEHEWTKHGTCSENMYPQATYFSRTIQLSQGHNILNYLATGNISPGSNPTVRSVNSTIYRAISNHVPDLMCVTPPRQTGSCGTGTISFPA
;
A
#
# COMPACT_ATOMS: atom_id res chain seq x y z
N MET A 1 -21.42 21.43 53.83
CA MET A 1 -22.50 21.35 52.83
C MET A 1 -22.37 20.04 52.08
N MET A 2 -23.52 19.45 51.76
CA MET A 2 -23.72 18.11 51.20
C MET A 2 -23.09 17.96 49.80
N GLY A 3 -22.61 16.74 49.52
CA GLY A 3 -22.00 16.38 48.24
C GLY A 3 -23.01 15.99 47.17
N ILE A 4 -22.48 15.64 45.99
CA ILE A 4 -23.19 14.91 44.95
C ILE A 4 -22.30 13.78 44.46
N VAL A 5 -22.82 12.55 44.54
CA VAL A 5 -22.30 11.35 43.89
C VAL A 5 -23.20 11.10 42.69
N PHE A 6 -22.61 10.92 41.50
CA PHE A 6 -23.28 10.23 40.40
C PHE A 6 -22.49 8.99 40.05
N LYS A 7 -23.02 7.82 40.43
CA LYS A 7 -22.68 6.55 39.80
C LYS A 7 -23.62 6.36 38.62
N LEU A 8 -23.08 6.13 37.44
CA LEU A 8 -23.75 5.29 36.46
C LEU A 8 -22.72 4.31 35.89
N VAL A 9 -22.78 3.09 36.40
CA VAL A 9 -22.08 1.93 35.83
C VAL A 9 -23.04 1.33 34.82
N LEU A 10 -22.74 1.47 33.54
CA LEU A 10 -23.29 0.61 32.49
C LEU A 10 -22.20 -0.38 32.11
N LEU A 11 -22.17 -1.49 32.86
CA LEU A 11 -21.57 -2.75 32.44
C LEU A 11 -22.37 -3.25 31.23
N ILE A 12 -22.07 -2.72 30.05
CA ILE A 12 -22.42 -3.41 28.82
C ILE A 12 -21.43 -4.57 28.76
N LEU A 13 -21.81 -5.70 29.37
CA LEU A 13 -21.39 -7.02 28.90
C LEU A 13 -21.84 -7.08 27.44
N MET A 14 -21.03 -6.53 26.54
CA MET A 14 -21.09 -6.91 25.14
C MET A 14 -20.77 -8.40 25.17
N LEU A 15 -21.83 -9.21 25.11
CA LEU A 15 -21.85 -10.44 24.33
C LEU A 15 -21.47 -10.03 22.91
N CYS A 16 -20.20 -9.68 22.72
CA CYS A 16 -19.61 -9.60 21.41
C CYS A 16 -19.34 -11.06 21.09
N PRO A 17 -20.03 -11.67 20.11
CA PRO A 17 -19.49 -12.84 19.48
C PRO A 17 -18.23 -12.39 18.73
N LEU A 18 -17.14 -12.11 19.44
CA LEU A 18 -15.82 -11.89 18.83
C LEU A 18 -15.21 -13.25 18.52
N THR A 19 -15.92 -13.98 17.67
CA THR A 19 -15.26 -14.84 16.70
C THR A 19 -15.62 -14.34 15.32
N ILE A 20 -15.38 -13.04 15.06
CA ILE A 20 -14.80 -12.73 13.75
C ILE A 20 -13.42 -13.38 13.84
N ASN A 21 -13.33 -14.65 13.45
CA ASN A 21 -12.04 -15.29 13.21
C ASN A 21 -11.45 -14.57 12.00
N SER A 22 -10.90 -13.39 12.25
CA SER A 22 -10.12 -12.67 11.27
C SER A 22 -8.91 -13.55 10.98
N SER A 23 -8.75 -13.92 9.72
CA SER A 23 -7.59 -14.68 9.26
C SER A 23 -6.28 -13.91 9.45
N PHE A 24 -6.36 -12.59 9.72
CA PHE A 24 -5.23 -11.67 9.87
C PHE A 24 -5.36 -10.80 11.14
N GLN A 25 -4.24 -10.24 11.60
CA GLN A 25 -4.15 -9.38 12.79
C GLN A 25 -3.87 -7.92 12.46
N TYR A 26 -3.18 -7.64 11.35
CA TYR A 26 -2.92 -6.29 10.87
C TYR A 26 -2.90 -6.24 9.34
N LEU A 27 -2.99 -5.03 8.80
CA LEU A 27 -2.85 -4.74 7.37
C LEU A 27 -1.59 -3.90 7.15
N THR A 28 -0.71 -4.34 6.27
CA THR A 28 0.40 -3.53 5.78
C THR A 28 -0.03 -2.83 4.50
N PHE A 29 -0.14 -1.50 4.54
CA PHE A 29 -0.35 -0.69 3.34
C PHE A 29 0.99 -0.35 2.69
N VAL A 30 1.22 -0.89 1.50
CA VAL A 30 2.50 -0.79 0.80
C VAL A 30 2.40 0.19 -0.35
N GLN A 31 3.29 1.18 -0.34
CA GLN A 31 3.44 2.16 -1.41
C GLN A 31 4.84 2.02 -2.03
N GLN A 32 4.95 2.34 -3.32
CA GLN A 32 6.18 2.28 -4.08
C GLN A 32 6.49 3.63 -4.73
N TRP A 33 7.77 4.00 -4.79
CA TRP A 33 8.23 5.19 -5.50
C TRP A 33 8.44 4.86 -6.98
N PRO A 34 7.68 5.43 -7.93
CA PRO A 34 7.77 5.04 -9.33
C PRO A 34 9.16 5.20 -9.94
N LYS A 35 9.87 6.30 -9.63
CA LYS A 35 11.23 6.50 -10.15
C LYS A 35 12.25 5.56 -9.53
N GLY A 36 12.07 5.21 -8.25
CA GLY A 36 12.85 4.14 -7.60
C GLY A 36 12.61 2.78 -8.25
N TYR A 37 11.34 2.43 -8.51
CA TYR A 37 10.96 1.20 -9.23
C TYR A 37 11.59 1.15 -10.64
N CYS A 38 11.58 2.28 -11.33
CA CYS A 38 12.08 2.43 -12.70
C CYS A 38 13.58 2.71 -12.78
N THR A 39 14.30 2.79 -11.67
CA THR A 39 15.76 2.92 -11.69
C THR A 39 16.33 1.70 -12.41
N VAL A 40 16.99 1.96 -13.54
CA VAL A 40 17.29 0.99 -14.60
C VAL A 40 18.21 -0.11 -14.06
N ASN A 41 17.81 -1.37 -14.28
CA ASN A 41 18.76 -2.48 -14.31
C ASN A 41 19.28 -2.60 -15.75
N PRO A 42 20.58 -2.47 -16.01
CA PRO A 42 21.15 -2.70 -17.35
C PRO A 42 20.75 -4.05 -17.96
N ALA A 43 20.46 -5.06 -17.14
CA ALA A 43 20.06 -6.40 -17.57
C ALA A 43 18.56 -6.56 -17.90
N ASN A 44 17.70 -5.57 -17.61
CA ASN A 44 16.28 -5.65 -17.95
C ASN A 44 15.68 -4.25 -18.20
N PRO A 45 15.94 -3.65 -19.38
CA PRO A 45 15.50 -2.30 -19.72
C PRO A 45 13.98 -2.19 -19.95
N SER A 46 13.26 -3.30 -20.14
CA SER A 46 11.83 -3.32 -20.47
C SER A 46 10.90 -3.42 -19.25
N ARG A 47 11.43 -3.38 -18.01
CA ARG A 47 10.62 -3.56 -16.79
C ARG A 47 9.81 -2.33 -16.36
N CYS A 48 10.17 -1.13 -16.83
CA CYS A 48 9.38 0.07 -16.58
C CYS A 48 8.82 0.56 -17.92
N GLN A 49 7.53 0.33 -18.14
CA GLN A 49 6.85 0.69 -19.39
C GLN A 49 5.80 1.77 -19.17
N ARG A 50 5.53 2.13 -17.91
CA ARG A 50 4.50 3.09 -17.56
C ARG A 50 4.86 4.49 -18.07
N ASN A 51 4.00 5.02 -18.93
CA ASN A 51 4.09 6.37 -19.47
C ASN A 51 2.67 6.99 -19.51
N PRO A 52 2.43 8.19 -18.95
CA PRO A 52 3.36 8.96 -18.12
C PRO A 52 3.71 8.23 -16.81
N LEU A 53 4.93 8.42 -16.33
CA LEU A 53 5.37 7.88 -15.05
C LEU A 53 4.77 8.74 -13.91
N PRO A 54 4.09 8.15 -12.91
CA PRO A 54 3.54 8.93 -11.81
C PRO A 54 4.65 9.63 -11.01
N THR A 55 4.38 10.87 -10.60
CA THR A 55 5.31 11.72 -9.83
C THR A 55 5.08 11.66 -8.32
N VAL A 56 4.16 10.80 -7.88
CA VAL A 56 3.79 10.56 -6.49
C VAL A 56 4.00 9.08 -6.15
N PHE A 57 4.08 8.75 -4.86
CA PHE A 57 4.03 7.35 -4.44
C PHE A 57 2.72 6.70 -4.92
N THR A 58 2.84 5.49 -5.44
CA THR A 58 1.69 4.70 -5.88
C THR A 58 1.50 3.48 -5.00
N VAL A 59 0.29 2.95 -4.96
CA VAL A 59 0.00 1.71 -4.25
C VAL A 59 0.77 0.57 -4.92
N HIS A 60 1.43 -0.24 -4.10
CA HIS A 60 1.84 -1.59 -4.48
C HIS A 60 0.77 -2.59 -4.04
N GLY A 61 0.35 -2.54 -2.77
CA GLY A 61 -0.61 -3.48 -2.23
C GLY A 61 -1.09 -3.19 -0.81
N LEU A 62 -2.11 -3.94 -0.40
CA LEU A 62 -2.60 -4.00 0.97
C LEU A 62 -2.51 -5.45 1.44
N TRP A 63 -1.63 -5.72 2.39
CA TRP A 63 -1.21 -7.08 2.70
C TRP A 63 -1.65 -7.48 4.12
N PRO A 64 -2.60 -8.40 4.26
CA PRO A 64 -2.96 -8.97 5.55
C PRO A 64 -1.78 -9.75 6.14
N GLY A 65 -1.51 -9.54 7.42
CA GLY A 65 -0.44 -10.19 8.16
C GLY A 65 -0.89 -10.67 9.53
N ASN A 66 -0.12 -11.59 10.09
CA ASN A 66 -0.15 -11.93 11.51
C ASN A 66 1.25 -11.67 12.09
N PHE A 67 1.42 -11.78 13.41
CA PHE A 67 2.69 -11.47 14.07
C PHE A 67 3.90 -12.34 13.65
N THR A 68 3.69 -13.33 12.78
CA THR A 68 4.75 -14.19 12.25
C THR A 68 5.06 -13.93 10.78
N LYS A 69 4.07 -13.52 9.96
CA LYS A 69 4.24 -13.33 8.52
C LYS A 69 3.13 -12.53 7.87
N ILE A 70 3.45 -12.01 6.68
CA ILE A 70 2.44 -11.64 5.69
C ILE A 70 1.74 -12.90 5.17
N LEU A 71 0.41 -12.86 5.16
CA LEU A 71 -0.43 -13.94 4.66
C LEU A 71 -0.52 -13.87 3.15
N GLN A 72 -0.54 -15.05 2.51
CA GLN A 72 -0.56 -15.17 1.07
C GLN A 72 -1.41 -16.35 0.61
N ASN A 73 -2.08 -16.22 -0.54
CA ASN A 73 -2.81 -17.26 -1.26
C ASN A 73 -3.83 -18.03 -0.37
N CYS A 74 -4.62 -17.31 0.43
CA CYS A 74 -5.43 -17.92 1.49
C CYS A 74 -6.69 -18.63 0.98
N THR A 75 -7.27 -18.16 -0.12
CA THR A 75 -8.44 -18.79 -0.77
C THR A 75 -8.24 -18.86 -2.28
N LYS A 76 -9.11 -19.62 -2.96
CA LYS A 76 -9.12 -19.72 -4.43
C LYS A 76 -10.12 -18.74 -5.08
N SER A 77 -10.52 -17.69 -4.36
CA SER A 77 -11.52 -16.73 -4.85
C SER A 77 -10.98 -15.99 -6.07
N ALA A 78 -11.72 -16.08 -7.17
CA ALA A 78 -11.32 -15.50 -8.44
C ALA A 78 -11.37 -13.96 -8.39
N TYR A 79 -10.45 -13.32 -9.11
CA TYR A 79 -10.50 -11.88 -9.33
C TYR A 79 -11.66 -11.52 -10.25
N THR A 80 -12.51 -10.58 -9.84
CA THR A 80 -13.55 -10.00 -10.70
C THR A 80 -13.05 -8.71 -11.36
N PRO A 81 -12.82 -8.68 -12.69
CA PRO A 81 -12.28 -7.50 -13.37
C PRO A 81 -13.28 -6.34 -13.44
N LEU A 82 -12.76 -5.12 -13.35
CA LEU A 82 -13.53 -3.90 -13.57
C LEU A 82 -13.96 -3.80 -15.04
N GLN A 83 -15.25 -3.59 -15.25
CA GLN A 83 -15.85 -3.44 -16.58
C GLN A 83 -16.04 -1.97 -16.96
N ASN A 84 -16.19 -1.08 -15.99
CA ASN A 84 -16.40 0.35 -16.19
C ASN A 84 -15.04 1.10 -16.25
N PHE A 85 -14.87 1.97 -17.25
CA PHE A 85 -13.63 2.72 -17.44
C PHE A 85 -13.36 3.74 -16.33
N GLN A 86 -14.39 4.40 -15.81
CA GLN A 86 -14.25 5.38 -14.72
C GLN A 86 -13.72 4.71 -13.45
N ASP A 87 -14.29 3.56 -13.06
CA ASP A 87 -13.80 2.80 -11.90
C ASP A 87 -12.37 2.29 -12.11
N TRP A 88 -12.09 1.80 -13.33
CA TRP A 88 -10.75 1.36 -13.71
C TRP A 88 -9.75 2.52 -13.61
N ASN A 89 -10.10 3.68 -14.15
CA ASN A 89 -9.24 4.85 -14.16
C ASN A 89 -9.01 5.40 -12.75
N ASN A 90 -10.05 5.45 -11.92
CA ASN A 90 -9.96 5.84 -10.51
C ASN A 90 -8.96 4.98 -9.73
N ARG A 91 -8.96 3.65 -9.97
CA ARG A 91 -7.97 2.75 -9.38
C ARG A 91 -6.58 2.96 -9.99
N ASN A 92 -6.46 3.04 -11.31
CA ASN A 92 -5.19 3.18 -12.04
C ASN A 92 -4.44 4.49 -11.71
N LEU A 93 -5.14 5.58 -11.39
CA LEU A 93 -4.50 6.83 -10.96
C LEU A 93 -3.63 6.67 -9.70
N ARG A 94 -3.97 5.71 -8.83
CA ARG A 94 -3.33 5.52 -7.52
C ARG A 94 -2.60 4.19 -7.41
N TRP A 95 -3.05 3.17 -8.12
CA TRP A 95 -2.51 1.82 -8.13
C TRP A 95 -2.19 1.34 -9.56
N PRO A 96 -1.37 2.09 -10.35
CA PRO A 96 -0.98 1.65 -11.69
C PRO A 96 0.00 0.47 -11.63
N ASP A 97 -0.06 -0.37 -12.66
CA ASP A 97 1.02 -1.32 -12.95
C ASP A 97 2.19 -0.58 -13.63
N LEU A 98 3.29 -0.38 -12.91
CA LEU A 98 4.47 0.31 -13.42
C LEU A 98 5.21 -0.48 -14.53
N ALA A 99 4.98 -1.79 -14.62
CA ALA A 99 5.58 -2.66 -15.64
C ALA A 99 4.81 -2.68 -16.96
N LYS A 100 3.67 -1.99 -17.04
CA LYS A 100 2.84 -1.92 -18.24
C LYS A 100 2.66 -0.46 -18.70
N PRO A 101 2.53 -0.22 -20.01
CA PRO A 101 2.10 1.08 -20.51
C PRO A 101 0.70 1.41 -19.99
N SER A 102 0.37 2.69 -19.93
CA SER A 102 -1.00 3.09 -19.57
C SER A 102 -1.94 2.65 -20.69
N PRO A 103 -3.00 1.87 -20.41
CA PRO A 103 -4.00 1.56 -21.40
C PRO A 103 -4.84 2.80 -21.76
N THR A 104 -5.58 2.66 -22.86
CA THR A 104 -6.60 3.60 -23.29
C THR A 104 -7.99 3.10 -22.88
N MET A 105 -9.00 3.95 -23.03
CA MET A 105 -10.41 3.58 -22.80
C MET A 105 -10.88 2.41 -23.70
N GLN A 106 -10.22 2.15 -24.82
CA GLN A 106 -10.58 1.06 -25.72
C GLN A 106 -9.98 -0.29 -25.32
N ASN A 107 -8.91 -0.31 -24.51
CA ASN A 107 -8.19 -1.55 -24.23
C ASN A 107 -8.01 -1.88 -22.74
N PHE A 108 -8.44 -1.02 -21.81
CA PHE A 108 -8.29 -1.23 -20.36
C PHE A 108 -8.89 -2.56 -19.83
N GLN A 109 -9.87 -3.13 -20.53
CA GLN A 109 -10.51 -4.39 -20.19
C GLN A 109 -9.65 -5.62 -20.54
N GLN A 110 -8.61 -5.47 -21.35
CA GLN A 110 -7.73 -6.60 -21.65
C GLN A 110 -7.09 -7.11 -20.34
N PRO A 111 -7.04 -8.44 -20.10
CA PRO A 111 -6.59 -9.00 -18.82
C PRO A 111 -5.23 -8.46 -18.35
N ARG A 112 -4.31 -8.25 -19.29
CA ARG A 112 -2.96 -7.70 -19.03
C ARG A 112 -2.92 -6.32 -18.35
N PHE A 113 -4.01 -5.54 -18.39
CA PHE A 113 -4.09 -4.21 -17.76
C PHE A 113 -4.77 -4.23 -16.38
N GLN A 114 -5.24 -5.39 -15.95
CA GLN A 114 -5.72 -5.61 -14.59
C GLN A 114 -4.97 -6.76 -13.88
N SER A 115 -4.02 -7.41 -14.57
CA SER A 115 -3.27 -8.56 -14.04
C SER A 115 -2.48 -8.24 -12.76
N PHE A 116 -2.05 -6.99 -12.57
CA PHE A 116 -1.41 -6.59 -11.32
C PHE A 116 -2.41 -6.57 -10.14
N TRP A 117 -3.62 -6.08 -10.36
CA TRP A 117 -4.66 -6.10 -9.33
C TRP A 117 -5.17 -7.52 -9.07
N GLU A 118 -5.28 -8.34 -10.12
CA GLU A 118 -5.57 -9.75 -9.99
C GLU A 118 -4.50 -10.46 -9.14
N HIS A 119 -3.22 -10.17 -9.38
CA HIS A 119 -2.12 -10.70 -8.59
C HIS A 119 -2.24 -10.30 -7.11
N GLU A 120 -2.40 -9.01 -6.83
CA GLU A 120 -2.52 -8.49 -5.46
C GLU A 120 -3.76 -9.01 -4.74
N TRP A 121 -4.89 -9.14 -5.44
CA TRP A 121 -6.09 -9.77 -4.89
C TRP A 121 -5.86 -11.24 -4.56
N THR A 122 -5.45 -12.03 -5.55
CA THR A 122 -5.29 -13.48 -5.42
C THR A 122 -4.28 -13.82 -4.34
N LYS A 123 -3.14 -13.12 -4.35
CA LYS A 123 -2.06 -13.35 -3.41
C LYS A 123 -2.34 -12.77 -2.03
N HIS A 124 -2.89 -11.58 -1.90
CA HIS A 124 -3.00 -10.89 -0.61
C HIS A 124 -4.45 -10.62 -0.18
N GLY A 125 -5.29 -10.10 -1.08
CA GLY A 125 -6.67 -9.73 -0.77
C GLY A 125 -7.53 -10.90 -0.26
N THR A 126 -7.36 -12.09 -0.84
CA THR A 126 -8.02 -13.34 -0.42
C THR A 126 -7.82 -13.66 1.06
N CYS A 127 -6.73 -13.21 1.67
CA CYS A 127 -6.43 -13.41 3.09
C CYS A 127 -7.22 -12.52 4.05
N SER A 128 -8.04 -11.62 3.52
CA SER A 128 -8.93 -10.75 4.31
C SER A 128 -10.36 -10.74 3.78
N GLU A 129 -10.70 -11.63 2.84
CA GLU A 129 -11.96 -11.61 2.10
C GLU A 129 -13.20 -11.71 2.99
N ASN A 130 -13.10 -12.41 4.13
CA ASN A 130 -14.19 -12.54 5.10
C ASN A 130 -14.61 -11.20 5.73
N MET A 131 -13.70 -10.22 5.79
CA MET A 131 -13.95 -8.88 6.33
C MET A 131 -13.97 -7.82 5.22
N TYR A 132 -13.12 -7.99 4.21
CA TYR A 132 -12.96 -7.11 3.07
C TYR A 132 -13.12 -7.90 1.76
N PRO A 133 -14.37 -8.14 1.32
CA PRO A 133 -14.62 -8.67 -0.02
C PRO A 133 -13.95 -7.79 -1.07
N GLN A 134 -13.71 -8.33 -2.27
CA GLN A 134 -12.87 -7.68 -3.29
C GLN A 134 -13.14 -6.18 -3.50
N ALA A 135 -14.41 -5.79 -3.65
CA ALA A 135 -14.79 -4.38 -3.83
C ALA A 135 -14.35 -3.50 -2.65
N THR A 136 -14.53 -3.99 -1.42
CA THR A 136 -14.12 -3.32 -0.18
C THR A 136 -12.60 -3.30 -0.03
N TYR A 137 -11.90 -4.40 -0.35
CA TYR A 137 -10.44 -4.46 -0.34
C TYR A 137 -9.81 -3.37 -1.22
N PHE A 138 -10.26 -3.26 -2.47
CA PHE A 138 -9.74 -2.23 -3.38
C PHE A 138 -10.15 -0.82 -2.96
N SER A 139 -11.42 -0.59 -2.61
CA SER A 139 -11.87 0.76 -2.22
C SER A 139 -11.19 1.25 -0.94
N ARG A 140 -10.99 0.38 0.06
CA ARG A 140 -10.23 0.69 1.28
C ARG A 140 -8.78 1.04 0.97
N THR A 141 -8.14 0.30 0.09
CA THR A 141 -6.76 0.58 -0.33
C THR A 141 -6.65 1.94 -1.03
N ILE A 142 -7.62 2.26 -1.89
CA ILE A 142 -7.67 3.57 -2.54
C ILE A 142 -7.89 4.70 -1.52
N GLN A 143 -8.75 4.52 -0.53
CA GLN A 143 -8.94 5.49 0.57
C GLN A 143 -7.66 5.69 1.39
N LEU A 144 -6.92 4.62 1.70
CA LEU A 144 -5.61 4.73 2.37
C LEU A 144 -4.63 5.56 1.53
N SER A 145 -4.58 5.35 0.21
CA SER A 145 -3.73 6.15 -0.67
C SER A 145 -4.14 7.63 -0.75
N GLN A 146 -5.42 7.94 -0.52
CA GLN A 146 -5.92 9.31 -0.47
C GLN A 146 -5.50 10.01 0.83
N GLY A 147 -5.52 9.29 1.96
CA GLY A 147 -5.16 9.83 3.26
C GLY A 147 -3.65 9.88 3.55
N HIS A 148 -2.83 9.04 2.91
CA HIS A 148 -1.41 8.88 3.25
C HIS A 148 -0.46 9.25 2.10
N ASN A 149 -0.29 10.54 1.85
CA ASN A 149 0.69 11.05 0.90
C ASN A 149 2.10 11.10 1.52
N ILE A 150 2.94 10.12 1.19
CA ILE A 150 4.32 10.01 1.70
C ILE A 150 5.17 11.23 1.33
N LEU A 151 4.98 11.85 0.15
CA LEU A 151 5.75 13.04 -0.23
C LEU A 151 5.46 14.21 0.72
N ASN A 152 4.19 14.39 1.11
CA ASN A 152 3.82 15.43 2.07
C ASN A 152 4.46 15.15 3.44
N TYR A 153 4.49 13.90 3.88
CA TYR A 153 5.16 13.53 5.13
C TYR A 153 6.65 13.85 5.06
N LEU A 154 7.34 13.39 4.01
CA LEU A 154 8.77 13.63 3.79
C LEU A 154 9.12 15.12 3.71
N ALA A 155 8.27 15.93 3.08
CA ALA A 155 8.47 17.38 2.97
C ALA A 155 8.53 18.07 4.34
N THR A 156 7.80 17.57 5.37
CA THR A 156 7.90 18.12 6.74
C THR A 156 9.29 17.96 7.36
N GLY A 157 10.08 17.00 6.87
CA GLY A 157 11.48 16.78 7.25
C GLY A 157 12.48 17.36 6.26
N ASN A 158 12.07 18.24 5.34
CA ASN A 158 12.88 18.77 4.24
C ASN A 158 13.46 17.67 3.32
N ILE A 159 12.75 16.55 3.16
CA ILE A 159 13.13 15.46 2.27
C ILE A 159 12.28 15.55 1.00
N SER A 160 12.93 15.78 -0.14
CA SER A 160 12.28 15.85 -1.45
C SER A 160 12.91 14.89 -2.45
N PRO A 161 12.20 14.52 -3.53
CA PRO A 161 12.82 13.85 -4.67
C PRO A 161 14.08 14.62 -5.12
N GLY A 162 15.14 13.89 -5.44
CA GLY A 162 16.47 14.41 -5.81
C GLY A 162 17.45 14.54 -4.63
N SER A 163 16.98 14.39 -3.39
CA SER A 163 17.85 14.43 -2.21
C SER A 163 18.48 13.07 -1.88
N ASN A 164 19.42 13.06 -0.93
CA ASN A 164 20.07 11.84 -0.42
C ASN A 164 19.87 11.72 1.10
N PRO A 165 18.63 11.57 1.59
CA PRO A 165 18.33 11.55 3.01
C PRO A 165 18.93 10.32 3.69
N THR A 166 19.16 10.40 4.99
CA THR A 166 19.52 9.21 5.77
C THR A 166 18.30 8.30 5.97
N VAL A 167 18.51 6.99 6.09
CA VAL A 167 17.46 6.03 6.48
C VAL A 167 16.77 6.49 7.78
N ARG A 168 17.56 7.00 8.74
CA ARG A 168 17.07 7.53 10.02
C ARG A 168 16.12 8.71 9.82
N SER A 169 16.47 9.68 8.97
CA SER A 169 15.64 10.87 8.75
C SER A 169 14.34 10.53 8.01
N VAL A 170 14.38 9.58 7.07
CA VAL A 170 13.16 9.09 6.40
C VAL A 170 12.24 8.42 7.42
N ASN A 171 12.77 7.47 8.20
CA ASN A 171 11.97 6.74 9.19
C ASN A 171 11.38 7.65 10.25
N SER A 172 12.17 8.58 10.81
CA SER A 172 11.67 9.48 11.86
C SER A 172 10.61 10.46 11.35
N THR A 173 10.75 10.94 10.11
CA THR A 173 9.79 11.84 9.49
C THR A 173 8.45 11.12 9.25
N ILE A 174 8.49 9.92 8.67
CA ILE A 174 7.27 9.12 8.44
C ILE A 174 6.64 8.71 9.77
N TYR A 175 7.43 8.22 10.73
CA TYR A 175 6.96 7.81 12.07
C TYR A 175 6.11 8.89 12.75
N ARG A 176 6.59 10.14 12.74
CA ARG A 176 5.87 11.28 13.30
C ARG A 176 4.56 11.57 12.55
N ALA A 177 4.57 11.42 11.23
CA ALA A 177 3.41 11.70 10.40
C ALA A 177 2.30 10.64 10.52
N ILE A 178 2.64 9.38 10.83
CA ILE A 178 1.67 8.28 10.92
C ILE A 178 1.31 7.90 12.36
N SER A 179 1.24 8.89 13.25
CA SER A 179 0.87 8.70 14.66
C SER A 179 1.75 7.68 15.38
N ASN A 180 3.08 7.79 15.22
CA ASN A 180 4.07 6.99 15.94
C ASN A 180 4.03 5.48 15.63
N HIS A 181 3.55 5.10 14.44
CA HIS A 181 3.74 3.74 13.92
C HIS A 181 5.09 3.65 13.19
N VAL A 182 5.78 2.53 13.36
CA VAL A 182 7.09 2.30 12.73
C VAL A 182 6.88 1.97 11.25
N PRO A 183 7.41 2.77 10.31
CA PRO A 183 7.37 2.42 8.90
C PRO A 183 8.36 1.30 8.60
N ASP A 184 8.00 0.41 7.69
CA ASP A 184 8.93 -0.55 7.09
C ASP A 184 9.44 0.02 5.77
N LEU A 185 10.74 0.35 5.72
CA LEU A 185 11.36 0.99 4.58
C LEU A 185 12.22 -0.01 3.80
N MET A 186 11.81 -0.28 2.57
CA MET A 186 12.54 -1.14 1.64
C MET A 186 13.32 -0.30 0.61
N CYS A 187 14.56 -0.71 0.38
CA CYS A 187 15.44 -0.14 -0.62
C CYS A 187 15.76 -1.16 -1.71
N VAL A 188 16.14 -0.65 -2.86
CA VAL A 188 16.65 -1.44 -3.98
C VAL A 188 18.15 -1.20 -4.08
N THR A 189 18.96 -2.23 -3.84
CA THR A 189 20.42 -2.17 -3.99
C THR A 189 20.85 -2.84 -5.31
N PRO A 190 21.95 -2.43 -5.97
CA PRO A 190 22.51 -3.17 -7.11
C PRO A 190 22.92 -4.61 -6.72
N PRO A 191 22.74 -5.64 -7.57
CA PRO A 191 22.17 -5.66 -8.93
C PRO A 191 20.64 -5.85 -8.94
N ARG A 192 19.93 -5.25 -7.97
CA ARG A 192 18.48 -5.16 -7.80
C ARG A 192 17.89 -6.14 -6.78
N GLN A 193 18.44 -6.17 -5.57
CA GLN A 193 17.83 -6.83 -4.42
C GLN A 193 16.96 -5.84 -3.66
N THR A 194 15.67 -6.18 -3.49
CA THR A 194 14.79 -5.48 -2.55
C THR A 194 15.05 -6.02 -1.15
N GLY A 195 15.35 -5.13 -0.21
CA GLY A 195 15.54 -5.51 1.18
C GLY A 195 15.45 -4.28 2.08
N SER A 196 15.62 -4.50 3.39
CA SER A 196 15.71 -3.39 4.33
C SER A 196 16.85 -2.46 3.95
N CYS A 197 16.64 -1.14 4.09
CA CYS A 197 17.59 -0.11 3.65
C CYS A 197 18.95 -0.07 4.38
N GLY A 198 19.20 -0.96 5.35
CA GLY A 198 20.41 -0.93 6.17
C GLY A 198 20.56 0.40 6.92
N THR A 199 21.80 0.84 7.10
CA THR A 199 22.13 2.17 7.66
C THR A 199 22.80 3.02 6.59
N GLY A 200 22.72 4.35 6.72
CA GLY A 200 23.34 5.28 5.76
C GLY A 200 22.33 6.15 5.03
N THR A 201 22.66 6.53 3.79
CA THR A 201 21.84 7.39 2.92
C THR A 201 21.08 6.58 1.87
N ILE A 202 19.94 7.10 1.47
CA ILE A 202 19.08 6.56 0.42
C ILE A 202 19.15 7.50 -0.77
N SER A 203 19.44 6.98 -1.95
CA SER A 203 19.23 7.74 -3.19
C SER A 203 17.73 7.86 -3.42
N PHE A 204 17.21 9.09 -3.43
CA PHE A 204 15.79 9.37 -3.70
C PHE A 204 15.66 10.04 -5.07
N PRO A 205 15.42 9.31 -6.17
CA PRO A 205 15.44 9.88 -7.52
C PRO A 205 14.41 10.99 -7.70
N ALA A 206 14.87 12.11 -8.29
CA ALA A 206 14.08 13.32 -8.58
C ALA A 206 12.94 13.05 -9.52
#